data_AF-A0A3D1A7F7-F1
#
_entry.id   AF-A0A3D1A7F7-F1
#
_cell.length_a   1.000
_cell.length_b   1.000
_cell.length_c   1.000
_cell.angle_alpha   90.00
_cell.angle_beta   90.00
_cell.angle_gamma   90.00
#
_symmetry.space_group_name_H-M   'P 1'
#
loop_
_entity.id
_entity.type
_entity.pdbx_description
1 polymer ?
#
loop_
_entity_poly.entity_id
_entity_poly.type
_entity_poly.pdbx_seq_one_letter_code
_entity_poly.pdbx_strand_id
1 'polypeptide(L)'
;MKKLANQLLALFLIFPPAAYAATAYETLAGAAPAPALSLELPEVAPAEGRAYGESAVSYTARNAKKLAALAGKLTQINFVDGGMDGQDKYFYWGAPSIVRQVSPAQTGLIRHWTSNAVVNGTPVVDLIVKSGTLKAGPRPYIIPESHRADYYQDLHGVFFTTPDFRPGDLWMGLQPDSDYVDFVVDPRMGALYLAPGNYLFPCPLKLPEWLAAEYRKWKASGGPMPSDMKFTFDQIEREGGLQDALDIPVTVVRYQKGGKVTVLRPDLLAKPY
;
A
#
# COMPACT_ATOMS: atom_id res chain seq x y z
N MET A 1 -24.15 56.96 14.76
CA MET A 1 -23.57 55.92 15.65
C MET A 1 -24.10 54.57 15.18
N LYS A 2 -23.27 53.73 14.53
CA LYS A 2 -22.84 52.38 15.01
C LYS A 2 -24.06 51.48 15.40
N LYS A 3 -24.36 50.32 14.81
CA LYS A 3 -23.59 49.31 14.06
C LYS A 3 -24.55 48.47 13.17
N LEU A 4 -24.04 48.02 12.03
CA LEU A 4 -24.62 46.97 11.18
C LEU A 4 -24.59 45.62 11.90
N ALA A 5 -25.69 44.87 11.84
CA ALA A 5 -25.78 43.49 12.28
C ALA A 5 -25.93 42.55 11.07
N ASN A 6 -24.98 41.62 10.98
CA ASN A 6 -24.97 40.34 10.28
C ASN A 6 -26.23 39.94 9.49
N GLN A 7 -26.06 39.82 8.17
CA GLN A 7 -26.74 38.80 7.38
C GLN A 7 -25.69 38.11 6.51
N LEU A 8 -25.27 36.92 6.91
CA LEU A 8 -24.56 35.98 6.05
C LEU A 8 -25.37 34.68 6.01
N LEU A 9 -26.05 34.55 4.88
CA LEU A 9 -26.63 33.39 4.23
C LEU A 9 -26.14 32.03 4.79
N ALA A 10 -27.04 31.31 5.45
CA ALA A 10 -26.91 29.88 5.66
C ALA A 10 -27.30 29.16 4.36
N LEU A 11 -26.31 28.75 3.56
CA LEU A 11 -26.52 27.80 2.47
C LEU A 11 -26.32 26.40 3.03
N PHE A 12 -27.43 25.73 3.35
CA PHE A 12 -27.48 24.30 3.61
C PHE A 12 -27.08 23.54 2.33
N LEU A 13 -25.84 23.03 2.28
CA LEU A 13 -25.48 21.92 1.42
C LEU A 13 -25.50 20.64 2.27
N ILE A 14 -26.63 19.95 2.19
CA ILE A 14 -26.82 18.60 2.72
C ILE A 14 -25.99 17.66 1.84
N PHE A 15 -24.77 17.37 2.26
CA PHE A 15 -24.06 16.18 1.79
C PHE A 15 -24.53 14.99 2.63
N PRO A 16 -24.90 13.84 2.04
CA PRO A 16 -25.14 12.65 2.82
C PRO A 16 -23.85 12.26 3.57
N PRO A 17 -23.95 11.70 4.78
CA PRO A 17 -22.78 11.24 5.52
C PRO A 17 -22.07 10.13 4.72
N ALA A 18 -20.73 10.16 4.77
CA ALA A 18 -19.86 9.10 4.29
C ALA A 18 -20.10 7.82 5.10
N ALA A 19 -21.17 7.11 4.79
CA ALA A 19 -21.55 5.86 5.41
C ALA A 19 -21.74 4.83 4.32
N TYR A 20 -20.65 4.31 3.75
CA TYR A 20 -20.65 3.02 3.03
C TYR A 20 -19.25 2.42 2.77
N ALA A 21 -18.22 2.83 3.53
CA ALA A 21 -17.00 2.03 3.66
C ALA A 21 -17.10 1.03 4.82
N ALA A 22 -17.95 1.30 5.82
CA ALA A 22 -18.04 0.52 7.06
C ALA A 22 -18.32 -0.97 6.82
N THR A 23 -19.21 -1.33 5.89
CA THR A 23 -19.60 -2.74 5.67
C THR A 23 -18.51 -3.62 5.04
N ALA A 24 -17.61 -3.04 4.23
CA ALA A 24 -16.49 -3.75 3.62
C ALA A 24 -15.35 -4.01 4.63
N TYR A 25 -15.21 -3.16 5.65
CA TYR A 25 -14.28 -3.35 6.76
C TYR A 25 -14.91 -4.11 7.94
N GLU A 26 -16.23 -4.06 8.13
CA GLU A 26 -16.96 -4.87 9.11
C GLU A 26 -16.88 -6.38 8.81
N THR A 27 -16.76 -6.76 7.53
CA THR A 27 -16.50 -8.16 7.14
C THR A 27 -15.02 -8.56 7.27
N LEU A 28 -14.12 -7.59 7.48
CA LEU A 28 -12.72 -7.80 7.89
C LEU A 28 -12.56 -7.84 9.41
N ALA A 29 -13.65 -7.69 10.19
CA ALA A 29 -13.68 -7.68 11.66
C ALA A 29 -13.34 -9.03 12.33
N GLY A 30 -12.55 -9.88 11.67
CA GLY A 30 -11.64 -10.80 12.35
C GLY A 30 -10.43 -10.01 12.87
N ALA A 31 -10.69 -9.02 13.73
CA ALA A 31 -9.67 -8.23 14.40
C ALA A 31 -8.67 -9.18 15.07
N ALA A 32 -7.38 -8.89 14.91
CA ALA A 32 -6.33 -9.61 15.61
C ALA A 32 -6.68 -9.70 17.10
N PRO A 33 -6.48 -10.87 17.76
CA PRO A 33 -6.76 -11.00 19.18
C PRO A 33 -6.01 -9.93 19.97
N ALA A 34 -6.64 -9.40 21.02
CA ALA A 34 -6.02 -8.44 21.92
C ALA A 34 -4.65 -8.97 22.39
N PRO A 35 -3.57 -8.16 22.32
CA PRO A 35 -2.23 -8.65 22.56
C PRO A 35 -2.04 -9.01 24.03
N ALA A 36 -1.48 -10.19 24.29
CA ALA A 36 -0.66 -10.37 25.48
C ALA A 36 0.59 -9.48 25.31
N LEU A 37 0.89 -8.65 26.31
CA LEU A 37 2.14 -7.87 26.41
C LEU A 37 3.32 -8.81 26.14
N SER A 38 3.90 -8.74 24.93
CA SER A 38 4.99 -9.63 24.55
C SER A 38 6.33 -9.00 24.91
N LEU A 39 6.98 -9.65 25.86
CA LEU A 39 8.43 -9.65 26.05
C LEU A 39 9.13 -9.99 24.73
N GLU A 40 10.17 -9.22 24.42
CA GLU A 40 11.20 -9.42 23.39
C GLU A 40 10.74 -9.92 22.01
N LEU A 41 10.93 -9.08 21.00
CA LEU A 41 10.73 -9.41 19.59
C LEU A 41 11.47 -10.73 19.27
N PRO A 42 10.80 -11.74 18.69
CA PRO A 42 11.44 -13.02 18.40
C PRO A 42 12.64 -12.82 17.47
N GLU A 43 13.70 -13.60 17.72
CA GLU A 43 14.90 -13.65 16.88
C GLU A 43 14.49 -14.03 15.45
N VAL A 44 14.55 -13.03 14.57
CA VAL A 44 14.09 -13.14 13.18
C VAL A 44 15.08 -14.03 12.43
N ALA A 45 14.60 -15.15 11.87
CA ALA A 45 15.38 -15.98 10.97
C ALA A 45 16.00 -15.10 9.86
N PRO A 46 17.28 -15.32 9.48
CA PRO A 46 17.97 -14.45 8.54
C PRO A 46 17.17 -14.36 7.24
N ALA A 47 16.87 -13.12 6.85
CA ALA A 47 16.06 -12.85 5.70
C ALA A 47 16.80 -13.24 4.41
N GLU A 48 16.10 -13.96 3.53
CA GLU A 48 16.57 -14.20 2.17
C GLU A 48 16.57 -12.87 1.40
N GLY A 49 17.74 -12.27 1.27
CA GLY A 49 17.94 -11.08 0.45
C GLY A 49 17.61 -11.37 -1.02
N ARG A 50 17.21 -10.33 -1.76
CA ARG A 50 16.99 -10.42 -3.20
C ARG A 50 18.29 -10.84 -3.90
N ALA A 51 18.22 -11.86 -4.75
CA ALA A 51 19.33 -12.22 -5.62
C ALA A 51 19.58 -11.10 -6.64
N TYR A 52 20.86 -10.74 -6.85
CA TYR A 52 21.23 -9.72 -7.85
C TYR A 52 20.69 -10.11 -9.24
N GLY A 53 20.01 -9.17 -9.91
CA GLY A 53 19.41 -9.42 -11.22
C GLY A 53 18.06 -10.16 -11.20
N GLU A 54 17.47 -10.41 -10.04
CA GLU A 54 16.15 -11.04 -9.95
C GLU A 54 15.07 -10.21 -10.67
N SER A 55 14.28 -10.87 -11.51
CA SER A 55 13.17 -10.24 -12.22
C SER A 55 12.00 -9.90 -11.29
N ALA A 56 11.22 -8.87 -11.65
CA ALA A 56 10.00 -8.54 -10.91
C ALA A 56 8.99 -9.69 -10.86
N VAL A 57 8.93 -10.51 -11.90
CA VAL A 57 8.07 -11.70 -11.96
C VAL A 57 8.46 -12.70 -10.88
N SER A 58 9.73 -13.07 -10.81
CA SER A 58 10.26 -14.01 -9.81
C SER A 58 10.07 -13.49 -8.40
N TYR A 59 10.41 -12.21 -8.17
CA TYR A 59 10.38 -11.59 -6.86
C TYR A 59 8.96 -11.56 -6.29
N THR A 60 8.01 -11.04 -7.08
CA THR A 60 6.61 -10.91 -6.64
C THR A 60 5.96 -12.28 -6.42
N ALA A 61 6.25 -13.27 -7.27
CA ALA A 61 5.78 -14.65 -7.12
C ALA A 61 6.26 -15.30 -5.82
N ARG A 62 7.57 -15.21 -5.52
CA ARG A 62 8.14 -15.76 -4.29
C ARG A 62 7.57 -15.05 -3.06
N ASN A 63 7.58 -13.72 -3.05
CA ASN A 63 7.16 -12.96 -1.88
C ASN A 63 5.65 -13.04 -1.62
N ALA A 64 4.82 -13.13 -2.67
CA ALA A 64 3.39 -13.38 -2.48
C ALA A 64 3.15 -14.73 -1.81
N LYS A 65 3.88 -15.77 -2.22
CA LYS A 65 3.81 -17.09 -1.57
C LYS A 65 4.26 -17.04 -0.11
N LYS A 66 5.38 -16.36 0.18
CA LYS A 66 5.92 -16.18 1.54
C LYS A 66 4.91 -15.48 2.44
N LEU A 67 4.38 -14.34 2.00
CA LEU A 67 3.44 -13.54 2.79
C LEU A 67 2.09 -14.23 2.98
N ALA A 68 1.60 -14.96 1.96
CA ALA A 68 0.39 -15.78 2.11
C ALA A 68 0.59 -16.90 3.15
N ALA A 69 1.79 -17.48 3.28
CA ALA A 69 2.10 -18.46 4.32
C ALA A 69 2.17 -17.88 5.75
N LEU A 70 2.22 -16.53 5.86
CA LEU A 70 2.14 -15.77 7.11
C LEU A 70 0.72 -15.30 7.43
N ALA A 71 -0.28 -15.61 6.59
CA ALA A 71 -1.67 -15.22 6.85
C ALA A 71 -2.15 -15.75 8.21
N GLY A 72 -2.67 -14.84 9.04
CA GLY A 72 -3.15 -15.13 10.40
C GLY A 72 -2.03 -15.22 11.44
N LYS A 73 -0.76 -15.03 11.06
CA LYS A 73 0.39 -15.00 11.97
C LYS A 73 0.83 -13.56 12.16
N LEU A 74 0.30 -12.91 13.20
CA LEU A 74 0.59 -11.52 13.50
C LEU A 74 1.46 -11.39 14.76
N THR A 75 2.40 -10.46 14.72
CA THR A 75 3.18 -10.04 15.88
C THR A 75 3.06 -8.53 16.00
N GLN A 76 2.43 -8.05 17.07
CA GLN A 76 2.39 -6.63 17.34
C GLN A 76 3.77 -6.16 17.79
N ILE A 77 4.26 -5.10 17.16
CA ILE A 77 5.62 -4.59 17.34
C ILE A 77 5.67 -3.17 17.87
N ASN A 78 4.58 -2.42 17.73
CA ASN A 78 4.45 -1.08 18.30
C ASN A 78 2.98 -0.71 18.50
N PHE A 79 2.74 0.19 19.44
CA PHE A 79 1.44 0.79 19.72
C PHE A 79 1.62 2.26 20.08
N VAL A 80 0.80 3.12 19.49
CA VAL A 80 0.72 4.54 19.83
C VAL A 80 -0.70 4.87 20.24
N ASP A 81 -0.87 5.19 21.51
CA ASP A 81 -2.13 5.66 22.10
C ASP A 81 -2.42 7.09 21.61
N GLY A 82 -3.66 7.31 21.16
CA GLY A 82 -4.14 8.65 20.81
C GLY A 82 -3.26 9.37 19.80
N GLY A 83 -2.81 8.67 18.75
CA GLY A 83 -1.90 9.18 17.71
C GLY A 83 -2.37 10.49 17.07
N MET A 84 -1.60 11.08 16.16
CA MET A 84 -1.79 12.47 15.68
C MET A 84 -3.23 12.91 15.34
N ASP A 85 -4.11 11.98 14.96
CA ASP A 85 -5.50 12.22 14.58
C ASP A 85 -6.52 11.75 15.65
N GLY A 86 -6.07 11.54 16.89
CA GLY A 86 -6.85 10.98 18.01
C GLY A 86 -7.12 9.47 17.90
N GLN A 87 -6.51 8.79 16.93
CA GLN A 87 -6.67 7.35 16.70
C GLN A 87 -5.52 6.55 17.29
N ASP A 88 -5.85 5.40 17.86
CA ASP A 88 -4.87 4.40 18.26
C ASP A 88 -4.17 3.82 17.01
N LYS A 89 -2.86 3.62 17.08
CA LYS A 89 -2.09 3.04 15.97
C LYS A 89 -1.41 1.76 16.40
N TYR A 90 -1.74 0.65 15.74
CA TYR A 90 -1.14 -0.65 15.98
C TYR A 90 -0.25 -1.03 14.81
N PHE A 91 0.95 -1.49 15.09
CA PHE A 91 1.91 -1.91 14.07
C PHE A 91 2.15 -3.41 14.21
N TYR A 92 2.05 -4.14 13.11
CA TYR A 92 2.21 -5.58 13.07
C TYR A 92 3.26 -6.03 12.05
N TRP A 93 4.02 -7.04 12.41
CA TRP A 93 4.64 -7.97 11.46
C TRP A 93 3.68 -9.11 11.13
N GLY A 94 3.80 -9.65 9.92
CA GLY A 94 2.95 -10.70 9.37
C GLY A 94 1.83 -10.18 8.46
N ALA A 95 0.85 -11.04 8.22
CA ALA A 95 -0.30 -10.74 7.38
C ALA A 95 -1.61 -11.17 8.06
N PRO A 96 -2.71 -10.42 7.89
CA PRO A 96 -4.00 -10.82 8.43
C PRO A 96 -4.50 -12.10 7.73
N SER A 97 -5.40 -12.83 8.38
CA SER A 97 -5.86 -14.16 7.95
C SER A 97 -6.51 -14.20 6.57
N ILE A 98 -7.05 -13.07 6.11
CA ILE A 98 -7.68 -12.95 4.79
C ILE A 98 -6.66 -12.96 3.64
N VAL A 99 -5.39 -12.64 3.92
CA VAL A 99 -4.36 -12.53 2.89
C VAL A 99 -4.10 -13.89 2.25
N ARG A 100 -4.16 -13.93 0.93
CA ARG A 100 -3.86 -15.13 0.14
C ARG A 100 -3.18 -14.77 -1.16
N GLN A 101 -2.37 -15.69 -1.65
CA GLN A 101 -1.75 -15.56 -2.97
C GLN A 101 -2.84 -15.70 -4.06
N VAL A 102 -2.76 -14.83 -5.06
CA VAL A 102 -3.58 -14.89 -6.28
C VAL A 102 -2.68 -14.70 -7.50
N SER A 103 -3.11 -15.24 -8.64
CA SER A 103 -2.45 -14.96 -9.93
C SER A 103 -3.09 -13.73 -10.56
N PRO A 104 -2.31 -12.80 -11.14
CA PRO A 104 -2.85 -11.67 -11.89
C PRO A 104 -3.71 -12.09 -13.10
N ALA A 105 -3.52 -13.30 -13.61
CA ALA A 105 -4.40 -13.87 -14.63
C ALA A 105 -5.84 -13.98 -14.14
N GLN A 106 -6.08 -14.17 -12.83
CA GLN A 106 -7.41 -14.24 -12.24
C GLN A 106 -8.06 -12.87 -12.05
N THR A 107 -7.27 -11.80 -12.06
CA THR A 107 -7.77 -10.43 -11.87
C THR A 107 -7.98 -9.69 -13.20
N GLY A 108 -7.41 -10.19 -14.30
CA GLY A 108 -7.54 -9.59 -15.62
C GLY A 108 -6.98 -8.17 -15.68
N LEU A 109 -7.82 -7.20 -16.06
CA LEU A 109 -7.48 -5.79 -16.04
C LEU A 109 -7.48 -5.27 -14.60
N ILE A 110 -6.40 -4.62 -14.18
CA ILE A 110 -6.25 -4.07 -12.82
C ILE A 110 -5.94 -2.57 -12.87
N ARG A 111 -6.28 -1.86 -11.80
CA ARG A 111 -6.18 -0.39 -11.68
C ARG A 111 -5.22 0.02 -10.59
N HIS A 112 -4.28 0.89 -10.90
CA HIS A 112 -3.47 1.59 -9.90
C HIS A 112 -3.86 3.06 -9.87
N TRP A 113 -4.26 3.54 -8.69
CA TRP A 113 -4.63 4.93 -8.46
C TRP A 113 -3.39 5.75 -8.15
N THR A 114 -3.18 6.83 -8.92
CA THR A 114 -2.04 7.73 -8.71
C THR A 114 -2.44 8.99 -7.93
N SER A 115 -3.73 9.15 -7.60
CA SER A 115 -4.25 10.23 -6.73
C SER A 115 -3.80 11.64 -7.15
N ASN A 116 -3.74 11.91 -8.46
CA ASN A 116 -3.24 13.17 -9.04
C ASN A 116 -1.82 13.55 -8.60
N ALA A 117 -1.02 12.58 -8.13
CA ALA A 117 0.32 12.82 -7.62
C ALA A 117 1.24 13.39 -8.71
N VAL A 118 2.18 14.23 -8.29
CA VAL A 118 3.15 14.90 -9.15
C VAL A 118 4.56 14.68 -8.60
N VAL A 119 5.49 14.30 -9.46
CA VAL A 119 6.92 14.18 -9.14
C VAL A 119 7.70 15.14 -10.03
N ASN A 120 8.41 16.08 -9.42
CA ASN A 120 9.20 17.11 -10.13
C ASN A 120 8.39 17.84 -11.22
N GLY A 121 7.15 18.23 -10.91
CA GLY A 121 6.25 18.91 -11.85
C GLY A 121 5.59 18.01 -12.89
N THR A 122 5.91 16.71 -12.93
CA THR A 122 5.31 15.75 -13.88
C THR A 122 4.25 14.89 -13.18
N PRO A 123 3.01 14.80 -13.68
CA PRO A 123 2.00 13.88 -13.18
C PRO A 123 2.50 12.42 -13.21
N VAL A 124 2.30 11.70 -12.11
CA VAL A 124 2.75 10.30 -11.97
C VAL A 124 2.12 9.40 -13.03
N VAL A 125 0.87 9.65 -13.42
CA VAL A 125 0.20 8.94 -14.53
C VAL A 125 1.00 9.03 -15.83
N ASP A 126 1.56 10.20 -16.17
CA ASP A 126 2.36 10.37 -17.39
C ASP A 126 3.68 9.59 -17.31
N LEU A 127 4.31 9.57 -16.14
CA LEU A 127 5.55 8.81 -15.90
C LEU A 127 5.33 7.32 -16.10
N ILE A 128 4.22 6.78 -15.60
CA ILE A 128 3.87 5.36 -15.75
C ILE A 128 3.54 5.05 -17.20
N VAL A 129 2.70 5.86 -17.85
CA VAL A 129 2.33 5.67 -19.26
C VAL A 129 3.56 5.69 -20.16
N LYS A 130 4.51 6.60 -19.92
CA LYS A 130 5.74 6.71 -20.71
C LYS A 130 6.72 5.56 -20.46
N SER A 131 6.88 5.14 -19.20
CA SER A 131 7.87 4.13 -18.83
C SER A 131 7.38 2.69 -18.99
N GLY A 132 6.07 2.47 -18.91
CA GLY A 132 5.50 1.13 -18.80
C GLY A 132 5.89 0.42 -17.49
N THR A 133 6.17 1.19 -16.43
CA THR A 133 6.58 0.63 -15.14
C THR A 133 5.85 1.26 -13.96
N LEU A 134 5.55 0.43 -12.96
CA LEU A 134 5.12 0.85 -11.63
C LEU A 134 6.26 0.65 -10.62
N LYS A 135 6.31 1.52 -9.61
CA LYS A 135 7.25 1.41 -8.50
C LYS A 135 6.47 1.42 -7.19
N ALA A 136 6.92 0.61 -6.24
CA ALA A 136 6.33 0.57 -4.91
C ALA A 136 6.51 1.91 -4.17
N GLY A 137 5.46 2.29 -3.45
CA GLY A 137 5.52 3.39 -2.49
C GLY A 137 6.08 2.92 -1.13
N PRO A 138 6.37 3.87 -0.22
CA PRO A 138 6.89 3.55 1.11
C PRO A 138 5.79 3.11 2.10
N ARG A 139 4.52 3.19 1.72
CA ARG A 139 3.39 2.97 2.64
C ARG A 139 3.06 1.48 2.73
N PRO A 140 2.97 0.91 3.94
CA PRO A 140 2.44 -0.43 4.14
C PRO A 140 0.90 -0.45 3.99
N TYR A 141 0.32 -1.64 3.99
CA TYR A 141 -1.11 -1.85 4.03
C TYR A 141 -1.68 -1.43 5.39
N ILE A 142 -2.84 -0.77 5.36
CA ILE A 142 -3.50 -0.21 6.54
C ILE A 142 -4.96 -0.64 6.52
N ILE A 143 -5.46 -1.13 7.66
CA ILE A 143 -6.88 -1.31 7.92
C ILE A 143 -7.33 -0.22 8.90
N PRO A 144 -8.10 0.78 8.43
CA PRO A 144 -8.63 1.82 9.29
C PRO A 144 -9.95 1.39 9.93
N GLU A 145 -10.12 1.68 11.21
CA GLU A 145 -11.37 1.61 11.95
C GLU A 145 -11.70 2.99 12.54
N SER A 146 -12.90 3.15 13.11
CA SER A 146 -13.37 4.43 13.65
C SER A 146 -12.48 5.01 14.76
N HIS A 147 -11.76 4.15 15.49
CA HIS A 147 -10.98 4.50 16.68
C HIS A 147 -9.52 4.02 16.62
N ARG A 148 -9.15 3.22 15.62
CA ARG A 148 -7.80 2.67 15.47
C ARG A 148 -7.37 2.50 14.01
N ALA A 149 -6.08 2.38 13.78
CA ALA A 149 -5.50 2.00 12.49
C ALA A 149 -4.44 0.90 12.67
N ASP A 150 -4.62 -0.21 11.93
CA ASP A 150 -3.72 -1.36 11.95
C ASP A 150 -2.77 -1.30 10.75
N TYR A 151 -1.47 -1.20 11.00
CA TYR A 151 -0.41 -1.10 10.00
C TYR A 151 0.36 -2.43 9.87
N TYR A 152 0.30 -3.05 8.69
CA TYR A 152 0.95 -4.33 8.41
C TYR A 152 2.28 -4.10 7.68
N GLN A 153 3.40 -4.05 8.42
CA GLN A 153 4.70 -3.61 7.88
C GLN A 153 5.22 -4.49 6.74
N ASP A 154 4.96 -5.80 6.80
CA ASP A 154 5.39 -6.75 5.76
C ASP A 154 4.54 -6.67 4.48
N LEU A 155 3.42 -5.96 4.50
CA LEU A 155 2.51 -5.79 3.37
C LEU A 155 2.72 -4.44 2.68
N HIS A 156 3.89 -4.26 2.09
CA HIS A 156 4.22 -3.08 1.27
C HIS A 156 4.45 -3.47 -0.19
N GLY A 157 4.28 -2.50 -1.09
CA GLY A 157 4.48 -2.73 -2.52
C GLY A 157 3.60 -1.85 -3.41
N VAL A 158 3.16 -2.40 -4.53
CA VAL A 158 2.26 -1.72 -5.48
C VAL A 158 0.84 -2.20 -5.25
N PHE A 159 0.00 -1.33 -4.69
CA PHE A 159 -1.42 -1.58 -4.49
C PHE A 159 -2.21 -1.36 -5.78
N PHE A 160 -3.20 -2.20 -6.01
CA PHE A 160 -4.09 -2.07 -7.16
C PHE A 160 -5.47 -2.63 -6.83
N THR A 161 -6.45 -2.16 -7.59
CA THR A 161 -7.84 -2.59 -7.48
C THR A 161 -8.34 -3.20 -8.77
N THR A 162 -9.54 -3.76 -8.77
CA THR A 162 -10.26 -3.97 -10.03
C THR A 162 -10.79 -2.63 -10.58
N PRO A 163 -11.07 -2.50 -11.89
CA PRO A 163 -11.55 -1.25 -12.50
C PRO A 163 -12.96 -0.82 -12.05
N ASP A 164 -13.78 -1.76 -11.58
CA ASP A 164 -15.12 -1.56 -11.01
C ASP A 164 -15.09 -1.19 -9.51
N PHE A 165 -13.93 -1.26 -8.87
CA PHE A 165 -13.73 -0.82 -7.50
C PHE A 165 -14.07 0.67 -7.35
N ARG A 166 -14.88 1.00 -6.34
CA ARG A 166 -15.30 2.39 -6.12
C ARG A 166 -14.16 3.18 -5.46
N PRO A 167 -13.71 4.31 -6.03
CA PRO A 167 -12.57 5.05 -5.49
C PRO A 167 -12.75 5.45 -4.01
N GLY A 168 -13.98 5.81 -3.62
CA GLY A 168 -14.29 6.20 -2.23
C GLY A 168 -14.12 5.09 -1.19
N ASP A 169 -14.04 3.83 -1.60
CA ASP A 169 -13.84 2.71 -0.69
C ASP A 169 -12.34 2.53 -0.33
N LEU A 170 -11.44 3.15 -1.13
CA LEU A 170 -10.05 3.31 -0.75
C LEU A 170 -9.93 4.50 0.19
N TRP A 171 -9.27 4.27 1.33
CA TRP A 171 -9.06 5.26 2.38
C TRP A 171 -7.95 6.28 2.06
N MET A 172 -7.93 6.77 0.81
CA MET A 172 -6.92 7.70 0.27
C MET A 172 -7.52 9.02 -0.23
N GLY A 173 -8.80 9.28 0.06
CA GLY A 173 -9.48 10.51 -0.39
C GLY A 173 -9.68 10.59 -1.91
N LEU A 174 -9.74 9.45 -2.58
CA LEU A 174 -9.92 9.40 -4.03
C LEU A 174 -11.27 9.98 -4.45
N GLN A 175 -11.23 10.80 -5.48
CA GLN A 175 -12.38 11.42 -6.13
C GLN A 175 -12.68 10.71 -7.45
N PRO A 176 -13.90 10.84 -8.01
CA PRO A 176 -14.24 10.24 -9.31
C PRO A 176 -13.31 10.64 -10.46
N ASP A 177 -12.75 11.85 -10.40
CA ASP A 177 -11.82 12.39 -11.39
C ASP A 177 -10.34 12.08 -11.09
N SER A 178 -10.05 11.36 -10.01
CA SER A 178 -8.68 10.99 -9.62
C SER A 178 -7.98 10.18 -10.70
N ASP A 179 -6.72 10.51 -10.90
CA ASP A 179 -5.86 9.87 -11.88
C ASP A 179 -5.63 8.40 -11.54
N TYR A 180 -5.67 7.56 -12.57
CA TYR A 180 -5.37 6.13 -12.46
C TYR A 180 -4.79 5.60 -13.77
N VAL A 181 -4.13 4.44 -13.67
CA VAL A 181 -3.77 3.60 -14.81
C VAL A 181 -4.46 2.26 -14.68
N ASP A 182 -5.12 1.81 -15.75
CA ASP A 182 -5.58 0.44 -15.89
C ASP A 182 -4.55 -0.32 -16.76
N PHE A 183 -4.13 -1.48 -16.30
CA PHE A 183 -3.01 -2.22 -16.91
C PHE A 183 -3.16 -3.73 -16.75
N VAL A 184 -2.37 -4.45 -17.54
CA VAL A 184 -2.13 -5.88 -17.37
C VAL A 184 -0.65 -6.13 -17.09
N VAL A 185 -0.34 -7.28 -16.50
CA VAL A 185 1.03 -7.69 -16.15
C VAL A 185 1.32 -9.10 -16.67
N ASP A 186 2.57 -9.55 -16.51
CA ASP A 186 2.92 -10.95 -16.78
C ASP A 186 2.10 -11.88 -15.85
N PRO A 187 1.39 -12.89 -16.40
CA PRO A 187 0.52 -13.76 -15.61
C PRO A 187 1.24 -14.61 -14.56
N ARG A 188 2.58 -14.73 -14.66
CA ARG A 188 3.43 -15.46 -13.71
C ARG A 188 3.84 -14.61 -12.51
N MET A 189 3.55 -13.31 -12.51
CA MET A 189 3.75 -12.48 -11.32
C MET A 189 2.89 -12.99 -10.15
N GLY A 190 3.32 -12.74 -8.93
CA GLY A 190 2.52 -13.06 -7.73
C GLY A 190 1.85 -11.82 -7.18
N ALA A 191 0.56 -11.94 -6.83
CA ALA A 191 -0.15 -10.90 -6.11
C ALA A 191 -0.77 -11.46 -4.82
N LEU A 192 -1.10 -10.55 -3.91
CA LEU A 192 -1.83 -10.83 -2.69
C LEU A 192 -3.23 -10.23 -2.81
N TYR A 193 -4.24 -11.03 -2.49
CA TYR A 193 -5.57 -10.53 -2.19
C TYR A 193 -5.57 -9.97 -0.76
N LEU A 194 -6.04 -8.74 -0.58
CA LEU A 194 -6.08 -8.06 0.73
C LEU A 194 -7.52 -7.88 1.22
N ALA A 195 -8.39 -7.42 0.33
CA ALA A 195 -9.81 -7.20 0.56
C ALA A 195 -10.57 -7.32 -0.77
N PRO A 196 -11.92 -7.41 -0.78
CA PRO A 196 -12.69 -7.46 -2.02
C PRO A 196 -12.28 -6.35 -3.00
N GLY A 197 -11.73 -6.74 -4.16
CA GLY A 197 -11.30 -5.80 -5.18
C GLY A 197 -10.03 -5.00 -4.87
N ASN A 198 -9.28 -5.31 -3.80
CA ASN A 198 -8.02 -4.67 -3.42
C ASN A 198 -6.89 -5.69 -3.26
N TYR A 199 -5.76 -5.42 -3.91
CA TYR A 199 -4.66 -6.36 -4.09
C TYR A 199 -3.30 -5.66 -4.00
N LEU A 200 -2.25 -6.46 -3.85
CA LEU A 200 -0.88 -5.97 -3.71
C LEU A 200 0.11 -6.85 -4.49
N PHE A 201 0.98 -6.20 -5.27
CA PHE A 201 2.24 -6.81 -5.70
C PHE A 201 3.29 -6.58 -4.61
N PRO A 202 3.73 -7.63 -3.89
CA PRO A 202 4.73 -7.45 -2.85
C PRO A 202 6.06 -7.09 -3.50
N CYS A 203 6.59 -5.93 -3.14
CA CYS A 203 7.84 -5.38 -3.66
C CYS A 203 8.74 -5.03 -2.48
N PRO A 204 10.04 -4.79 -2.67
CA PRO A 204 10.89 -4.34 -1.57
C PRO A 204 10.44 -3.00 -0.99
N LEU A 205 10.63 -2.80 0.32
CA LEU A 205 10.33 -1.53 0.96
C LEU A 205 11.21 -0.41 0.40
N LYS A 206 10.56 0.60 -0.16
CA LYS A 206 11.26 1.81 -0.63
C LYS A 206 11.45 2.78 0.53
N LEU A 207 12.67 2.87 1.04
CA LEU A 207 13.00 3.84 2.08
C LEU A 207 13.36 5.22 1.53
N PRO A 208 13.10 6.30 2.28
CA PRO A 208 13.70 7.60 2.04
C PRO A 208 15.24 7.53 2.02
N GLU A 209 15.87 8.33 1.15
CA GLU A 209 17.33 8.30 0.97
C GLU A 209 18.10 8.60 2.26
N TRP A 210 17.63 9.56 3.07
CA TRP A 210 18.25 9.91 4.34
C TRP A 210 18.28 8.72 5.31
N LEU A 211 17.20 7.93 5.35
CA LEU A 211 17.08 6.78 6.24
C LEU A 211 17.96 5.62 5.75
N ALA A 212 18.01 5.41 4.44
CA ALA A 212 18.94 4.45 3.84
C ALA A 212 20.41 4.86 4.10
N ALA A 213 20.73 6.16 4.10
CA ALA A 213 22.06 6.66 4.41
C ALA A 213 22.43 6.41 5.89
N GLU A 214 21.52 6.69 6.83
CA GLU A 214 21.74 6.41 8.25
C GLU A 214 21.90 4.91 8.52
N TYR A 215 21.11 4.05 7.87
CA TYR A 215 21.29 2.60 7.98
C TYR A 215 22.68 2.17 7.49
N ARG A 216 23.13 2.65 6.32
CA ARG A 216 24.49 2.33 5.81
C ARG A 216 25.58 2.80 6.76
N LYS A 217 25.44 4.01 7.32
CA LYS A 217 26.39 4.57 8.29
C LYS A 217 26.46 3.72 9.56
N TRP A 218 25.31 3.28 10.08
CA TRP A 218 25.26 2.39 11.24
C TRP A 218 25.91 1.02 10.95
N LYS A 219 25.58 0.39 9.83
CA LYS A 219 26.20 -0.89 9.43
C LYS A 219 27.71 -0.77 9.25
N ALA A 220 28.20 0.36 8.74
CA ALA A 220 29.62 0.60 8.54
C ALA A 220 30.38 0.92 9.84
N SER A 221 29.75 1.61 10.80
CA SER A 221 30.40 2.01 12.04
C SER A 221 30.54 0.87 13.05
N GLY A 222 29.68 -0.15 12.97
CA GLY A 222 29.62 -1.24 13.96
C GLY A 222 29.23 -0.79 15.37
N GLY A 223 28.82 0.48 15.52
CA GLY A 223 28.42 1.07 16.79
C GLY A 223 26.99 0.69 17.20
N PRO A 224 26.56 1.11 18.41
CA PRO A 224 25.20 0.87 18.86
C PRO A 224 24.18 1.50 17.92
N MET A 225 23.06 0.80 17.73
CA MET A 225 21.94 1.28 16.93
C MET A 225 21.32 2.54 17.56
N PRO A 226 21.01 3.59 16.78
CA PRO A 226 20.26 4.75 17.30
C PRO A 226 18.91 4.30 17.85
N SER A 227 18.56 4.74 19.07
CA SER A 227 17.39 4.25 19.79
C SER A 227 16.06 4.56 19.09
N ASP A 228 15.99 5.68 18.37
CA ASP A 228 14.85 6.10 17.56
C ASP A 228 14.73 5.34 16.23
N MET A 229 15.77 4.60 15.83
CA MET A 229 15.82 3.85 14.57
C MET A 229 15.56 2.36 14.74
N LYS A 230 15.41 1.85 15.97
CA LYS A 230 15.32 0.41 16.25
C LYS A 230 14.25 -0.29 15.42
N PHE A 231 13.02 0.20 15.51
CA PHE A 231 11.89 -0.33 14.76
C PHE A 231 12.17 -0.43 13.26
N THR A 232 12.71 0.65 12.70
CA THR A 232 12.95 0.79 11.27
C THR A 232 14.11 -0.07 10.79
N PHE A 233 15.20 -0.14 11.55
CA PHE A 233 16.36 -0.95 11.17
C PHE A 233 16.10 -2.44 11.36
N ASP A 234 15.32 -2.83 12.38
CA ASP A 234 14.86 -4.21 12.53
C ASP A 234 14.00 -4.64 11.32
N GLN A 235 13.13 -3.75 10.80
CA GLN A 235 12.39 -4.01 9.56
C GLN A 235 13.32 -4.22 8.37
N ILE A 236 14.35 -3.37 8.22
CA ILE A 236 15.32 -3.48 7.12
C ILE A 236 16.05 -4.81 7.18
N GLU A 237 16.56 -5.20 8.35
CA GLU A 237 17.25 -6.49 8.54
C GLU A 237 16.31 -7.67 8.27
N ARG A 238 15.06 -7.61 8.73
CA ARG A 238 14.01 -8.61 8.47
C ARG A 238 13.67 -8.76 6.98
N GLU A 239 13.87 -7.71 6.19
CA GLU A 239 13.72 -7.75 4.74
C GLU A 239 15.00 -8.18 4.00
N GLY A 240 16.10 -8.43 4.71
CA GLY A 240 17.37 -8.84 4.09
C GLY A 240 18.26 -7.67 3.72
N GLY A 241 18.10 -6.54 4.41
CA GLY A 241 18.88 -5.33 4.21
C GLY A 241 18.22 -4.33 3.26
N LEU A 242 18.97 -3.28 2.92
CA LEU A 242 18.53 -2.31 1.91
C LEU A 242 18.42 -2.98 0.55
N GLN A 243 17.25 -2.89 -0.06
CA GLN A 243 17.00 -3.37 -1.41
C GLN A 243 16.74 -2.19 -2.34
N ASP A 244 17.23 -2.31 -3.57
CA ASP A 244 16.87 -1.36 -4.62
C ASP A 244 15.38 -1.49 -4.97
N ALA A 245 14.76 -0.35 -5.29
CA ALA A 245 13.39 -0.33 -5.75
C ALA A 245 13.22 -1.21 -7.00
N LEU A 246 12.14 -1.98 -7.01
CA LEU A 246 11.82 -2.89 -8.09
C LEU A 246 10.89 -2.20 -9.11
N ASP A 247 11.28 -2.25 -10.38
CA ASP A 247 10.42 -1.82 -11.49
C ASP A 247 9.48 -2.95 -11.88
N ILE A 248 8.19 -2.71 -11.66
CA ILE A 248 7.12 -3.63 -12.04
C ILE A 248 6.72 -3.33 -13.48
N PRO A 249 7.03 -4.22 -14.45
CA PRO A 249 6.65 -4.01 -15.83
C PRO A 249 5.13 -4.14 -15.98
N VAL A 250 4.52 -3.17 -16.65
CA VAL A 250 3.08 -3.14 -16.92
C VAL A 250 2.82 -2.84 -18.39
N THR A 251 1.74 -3.42 -18.93
CA THR A 251 1.17 -2.96 -20.20
C THR A 251 -0.02 -2.08 -19.88
N VAL A 252 0.15 -0.77 -20.03
CA VAL A 252 -0.95 0.19 -19.79
C VAL A 252 -2.02 0.04 -20.87
N VAL A 253 -3.25 -0.18 -20.43
CA VAL A 253 -4.41 -0.41 -21.29
C VAL A 253 -5.19 0.88 -21.51
N ARG A 254 -5.49 1.59 -20.43
CA ARG A 254 -6.08 2.94 -20.45
C ARG A 254 -5.67 3.69 -19.19
N TYR A 255 -5.84 4.99 -19.18
CA TYR A 255 -5.58 5.82 -18.00
C TYR A 255 -6.57 6.97 -17.93
N GLN A 256 -6.78 7.48 -16.72
CA GLN A 256 -7.51 8.72 -16.48
C GLN A 256 -6.54 9.80 -16.02
N LYS A 257 -6.69 10.99 -16.59
CA LYS A 257 -5.96 12.19 -16.17
C LYS A 257 -6.92 13.37 -16.08
N GLY A 258 -7.09 13.94 -14.89
CA GLY A 258 -8.00 15.07 -14.64
C GLY A 258 -9.43 14.78 -15.13
N GLY A 259 -9.96 13.60 -14.80
CA GLY A 259 -11.29 13.15 -15.24
C GLY A 259 -11.42 12.73 -16.71
N LYS A 260 -10.38 12.88 -17.54
CA LYS A 260 -10.39 12.43 -18.94
C LYS A 260 -9.76 11.06 -19.10
N VAL A 261 -10.51 10.10 -19.65
CA VAL A 261 -10.02 8.76 -19.94
C VAL A 261 -9.41 8.70 -21.35
N THR A 262 -8.22 8.10 -21.44
CA THR A 262 -7.52 7.80 -22.69
C THR A 262 -7.26 6.31 -22.79
N VAL A 263 -7.66 5.67 -23.90
CA VAL A 263 -7.47 4.24 -24.15
C VAL A 263 -6.29 4.04 -25.08
N LEU A 264 -5.36 3.17 -24.68
CA LEU A 264 -4.12 2.85 -25.43
C LEU A 264 -4.18 1.46 -26.07
N ARG A 265 -4.82 0.49 -25.41
CA ARG A 265 -4.94 -0.91 -25.85
C ARG A 265 -6.39 -1.39 -25.86
N PRO A 266 -7.21 -0.93 -26.82
CA PRO A 266 -8.61 -1.35 -26.89
C PRO A 266 -8.78 -2.88 -27.05
N ASP A 267 -7.78 -3.56 -27.63
CA ASP A 267 -7.73 -5.01 -27.79
C ASP A 267 -7.68 -5.79 -26.46
N LEU A 268 -7.26 -5.12 -25.37
CA LEU A 268 -7.17 -5.71 -24.04
C LEU A 268 -8.37 -5.39 -23.14
N LEU A 269 -9.31 -4.54 -23.60
CA LEU A 269 -10.54 -4.21 -22.85
C LEU A 269 -11.65 -5.27 -22.99
N ALA A 270 -11.68 -5.98 -24.13
CA ALA A 270 -12.79 -6.86 -24.50
C ALA A 270 -12.59 -8.33 -24.10
N LYS A 271 -11.46 -8.70 -23.49
CA LYS A 271 -11.20 -10.08 -23.08
C LYS A 271 -11.80 -10.32 -21.68
N PRO A 272 -12.83 -11.17 -21.54
CA PRO A 272 -13.12 -11.76 -20.25
C PRO A 272 -11.92 -12.66 -19.90
N TYR A 273 -11.27 -12.35 -18.78
CA TYR A 273 -10.23 -13.21 -18.19
C TYR A 273 -10.86 -14.05 -17.10
#